data_AF-A0A2A6C849-F1
#
_entry.id   AF-A0A2A6C849-F1
#
_cell.length_a   1.000
_cell.length_b   1.000
_cell.length_c   1.000
_cell.angle_alpha   90.00
_cell.angle_beta   90.00
_cell.angle_gamma   90.00
#
_symmetry.space_group_name_H-M   'P 1'
#
loop_
_entity.id
_entity.type
_entity.pdbx_description
1 polymer ?
#
loop_
_entity_poly.entity_id
_entity_poly.type
_entity_poly.pdbx_seq_one_letter_code
_entity_poly.pdbx_strand_id
1 'polypeptide(L)' 'MNVECAGRCSAGEKCTNSRLYHDQCARLELFRHANPVIGKAVRTKQDIAKNQLVAEFRGKWYTENYFKGIVRR' A
#
# COMPACT_ATOMS: atom_id res chain seq x y z
N MET A 1 17.77 -4.22 4.76
CA MET A 1 16.57 -4.22 5.63
C MET A 1 15.51 -3.34 4.98
N ASN A 2 14.23 -3.77 4.99
CA ASN A 2 13.09 -2.98 4.52
C ASN A 2 12.39 -2.34 5.73
N VAL A 3 13.07 -1.37 6.35
CA VAL A 3 12.58 -0.66 7.54
C VAL A 3 12.56 0.83 7.21
N GLU A 4 11.41 1.47 7.40
CA GLU A 4 11.30 2.92 7.25
C GLU A 4 11.76 3.64 8.52
N CYS A 5 12.33 4.82 8.34
CA CYS A 5 12.61 5.75 9.41
C CYS A 5 11.29 6.30 9.98
N ALA A 6 11.23 6.45 11.29
CA ALA A 6 10.12 7.11 11.98
C ALA A 6 10.65 8.13 13.00
N GLY A 7 9.92 9.23 13.19
CA GLY A 7 10.23 10.21 14.23
C GLY A 7 11.60 10.88 14.08
N ARG A 8 12.51 10.65 15.05
CA ARG A 8 13.80 11.34 15.21
C ARG A 8 14.91 10.76 14.31
N CYS A 9 14.64 10.65 13.02
CA CYS A 9 15.72 10.39 12.06
C CYS A 9 16.71 11.56 12.06
N SER A 10 18.02 11.29 12.03
CA SER A 10 19.05 12.34 11.95
C SER A 10 18.95 13.17 10.66
N ALA A 11 18.36 12.62 9.60
CA ALA A 11 18.06 13.35 8.37
C ALA A 11 16.86 14.31 8.50
N GLY A 12 16.09 14.24 9.60
CA GLY A 12 14.93 15.10 9.85
C GLY A 12 13.92 15.06 8.69
N GLU A 13 13.42 16.24 8.30
CA GLU A 13 12.48 16.42 7.19
C GLU A 13 13.03 16.01 5.82
N LYS A 14 14.35 15.88 5.67
CA LYS A 14 15.00 15.44 4.42
C LYS A 14 15.04 13.91 4.28
N CYS A 15 14.55 13.17 5.26
CA CYS A 15 14.49 11.71 5.19
C CYS A 15 13.56 11.28 4.05
N THR A 16 14.11 10.56 3.08
CA THR A 16 13.35 9.97 1.96
C THR A 16 12.92 8.54 2.20
N ASN A 17 13.34 7.93 3.33
CA ASN A 17 12.99 6.57 3.73
C ASN A 17 11.87 6.55 4.80
N SER A 18 10.83 7.34 4.61
CA SER A 18 9.65 7.44 5.49
C SER A 18 8.36 7.59 4.68
N ARG A 19 8.31 6.90 3.53
CA ARG A 19 7.29 7.11 2.49
C ARG A 19 5.93 6.60 2.89
N LEU A 20 5.85 5.47 3.61
CA LEU A 20 4.60 4.97 4.17
C LEU A 20 4.10 5.89 5.29
N TYR A 21 5.00 6.38 6.15
CA TYR A 21 4.63 7.29 7.25
C TYR A 21 4.07 8.63 6.75
N HIS A 22 4.60 9.15 5.64
CA HIS A 22 4.14 10.42 5.04
C HIS A 22 3.14 10.25 3.88
N ASP A 23 2.57 9.05 3.70
CA ASP A 23 1.60 8.75 2.63
C ASP A 23 2.09 9.13 1.20
N GLN A 24 3.40 9.00 0.94
CA GLN A 24 4.03 9.32 -0.35
C GLN A 24 3.83 8.20 -1.40
N CYS A 25 2.60 7.74 -1.54
CA CYS A 25 2.21 6.71 -2.51
C CYS A 25 1.97 7.29 -3.91
N ALA A 26 1.92 6.41 -4.92
CA ALA A 26 1.56 6.80 -6.27
C ALA A 26 0.10 7.28 -6.36
N ARG A 27 -0.22 8.08 -7.38
CA ARG A 27 -1.60 8.50 -7.63
C ARG A 27 -2.29 7.42 -8.46
N LEU A 28 -3.37 6.89 -7.93
CA LEU A 28 -4.05 5.73 -8.47
C LEU A 28 -5.46 6.09 -8.94
N GLU A 29 -6.00 5.29 -9.85
CA GLU A 29 -7.41 5.29 -10.18
C GLU A 29 -7.99 3.90 -10.25
N LEU A 30 -9.22 3.80 -9.78
CA LEU A 30 -10.03 2.61 -9.83
C LEU A 30 -10.82 2.59 -11.14
N PHE A 31 -10.81 1.44 -11.81
CA PHE A 31 -11.58 1.24 -13.04
C PHE A 31 -12.18 -0.17 -13.07
N ARG A 32 -13.19 -0.38 -13.92
CA ARG A 32 -13.71 -1.72 -14.21
C ARG A 32 -12.83 -2.36 -15.28
N HIS A 33 -12.24 -3.50 -14.98
CA HIS A 33 -11.39 -4.21 -15.91
C HIS A 33 -12.24 -4.86 -17.01
N ALA A 34 -11.74 -4.87 -18.25
CA ALA A 34 -12.46 -5.45 -19.39
C ALA A 34 -12.69 -6.97 -19.22
N ASN A 35 -11.76 -7.67 -18.56
CA ASN A 35 -11.95 -9.04 -18.11
C ASN A 35 -12.89 -9.08 -16.89
N PRO A 36 -14.09 -9.68 -17.02
CA PRO A 36 -15.09 -9.71 -15.94
C PRO A 36 -14.65 -10.52 -14.72
N VAL A 37 -13.71 -11.46 -14.86
CA VAL A 37 -13.18 -12.26 -13.73
C VAL A 37 -12.35 -11.40 -12.77
N ILE A 38 -11.70 -10.35 -13.29
CA ILE A 38 -10.87 -9.44 -12.48
C ILE A 38 -11.76 -8.43 -11.74
N GLY A 39 -12.88 -8.02 -12.35
CA GLY A 39 -13.81 -7.08 -11.75
C GLY A 39 -13.25 -5.65 -11.68
N LYS A 40 -12.89 -5.18 -10.49
CA LYS A 40 -12.35 -3.82 -10.28
C LYS A 40 -10.82 -3.90 -10.19
N ALA A 41 -10.16 -3.01 -10.92
CA ALA A 41 -8.71 -2.92 -10.97
C ALA A 41 -8.23 -1.49 -10.69
N VAL A 42 -6.95 -1.36 -10.39
CA VAL A 42 -6.29 -0.10 -10.11
C VAL A 42 -5.17 0.12 -11.11
N ARG A 43 -5.02 1.34 -11.63
CA ARG A 43 -3.87 1.74 -12.45
C ARG A 43 -3.29 3.07 -11.97
N THR A 44 -2.03 3.34 -12.32
CA THR A 44 -1.38 4.61 -12.00
C THR A 44 -1.83 5.70 -12.96
N LYS A 45 -1.94 6.94 -12.49
CA LYS A 45 -2.25 8.11 -13.34
C LYS A 45 -1.01 8.74 -13.98
N GLN A 46 0.16 8.26 -13.60
CA GLN A 46 1.46 8.74 -14.03
C GLN A 46 2.38 7.55 -14.30
N ASP A 47 3.45 7.82 -15.06
CA ASP A 47 4.58 6.91 -15.17
C ASP A 47 5.22 6.70 -13.80
N ILE A 48 5.67 5.47 -13.56
CA ILE A 48 6.23 5.04 -12.28
C ILE A 48 7.66 4.56 -12.53
N ALA A 49 8.60 5.08 -11.73
CA ALA A 49 9.97 4.62 -11.79
C ALA A 49 10.09 3.21 -11.19
N LYS A 50 11.10 2.45 -11.66
CA LYS A 50 11.43 1.15 -11.06
C LYS A 50 11.65 1.30 -9.54
N ASN A 51 11.05 0.42 -8.74
CA ASN A 51 11.12 0.40 -7.28
C ASN A 51 10.46 1.59 -6.55
N GLN A 52 9.65 2.40 -7.23
CA GLN A 52 8.83 3.42 -6.56
C GLN A 52 7.71 2.78 -5.73
N LEU A 53 7.43 3.35 -4.56
CA LEU A 53 6.30 2.93 -3.72
C LEU A 53 4.97 3.26 -4.41
N VAL A 54 4.15 2.24 -4.65
CA VAL A 54 2.86 2.40 -5.32
C VAL A 54 1.74 2.63 -4.32
N ALA A 55 1.55 1.72 -3.37
CA ALA A 55 0.51 1.79 -2.35
C ALA A 55 0.86 0.94 -1.13
N GLU A 56 0.25 1.28 0.00
CA GLU A 56 0.19 0.41 1.17
C GLU A 56 -1.10 -0.41 1.15
N PHE A 57 -0.99 -1.73 1.31
CA PHE A 57 -2.16 -2.58 1.53
C PHE A 57 -2.58 -2.52 3.01
N ARG A 58 -3.49 -1.59 3.32
CA ARG A 58 -4.06 -1.43 4.66
C ARG A 58 -5.29 -2.31 4.84
N GLY A 59 -5.43 -2.90 6.02
CA GLY A 59 -6.56 -3.75 6.36
C GLY A 59 -6.62 -4.03 7.85
N LYS A 60 -7.71 -4.70 8.26
CA LYS A 60 -7.79 -5.24 9.61
C LYS A 60 -6.85 -6.42 9.72
N TRP A 61 -6.06 -6.45 10.79
CA TRP A 61 -5.29 -7.63 11.15
C TRP A 61 -6.15 -8.57 11.99
N TYR A 62 -6.13 -9.85 11.64
CA TYR A 62 -6.91 -10.88 12.32
C TYR A 62 -5.97 -11.95 12.87
N THR A 63 -6.31 -12.44 14.06
CA THR A 63 -5.71 -13.69 14.55
C THR A 63 -6.28 -14.87 13.77
N GLU A 64 -5.53 -15.97 13.71
CA GLU A 64 -5.95 -17.17 12.98
C GLU A 64 -7.32 -17.69 13.45
N ASN A 65 -7.52 -17.77 14.77
CA ASN A 65 -8.78 -18.24 15.36
C ASN A 65 -9.95 -17.33 14.99
N TYR A 66 -9.75 -16.02 15.03
CA TYR A 66 -10.78 -15.06 14.65
C TYR A 66 -11.12 -15.14 13.16
N PHE A 67 -10.11 -15.24 12.30
CA PHE A 67 -10.30 -15.35 10.85
C PHE A 67 -11.08 -16.61 10.46
N LYS A 68 -10.75 -17.77 11.06
CA LYS A 68 -11.50 -19.03 10.84
C LYS A 68 -12.98 -18.91 11.20
N GLY A 69 -13.32 -18.11 12.22
CA GLY A 69 -14.70 -17.85 12.62
C GLY A 69 -15.49 -16.98 11.63
N ILE A 70 -14.81 -16.11 10.87
CA ILE A 70 -15.44 -15.26 9.84
C ILE A 70 -15.70 -16.06 8.56
N VAL A 71 -14.69 -16.78 8.04
CA VAL A 71 -14.74 -17.42 6.72
C VAL A 71 -15.65 -18.66 6.68
N ARG A 72 -15.94 -19.26 7.85
CA ARG A 72 -16.79 -20.45 7.96
C ARG A 72 -18.30 -20.14 7.99
N ARG A 73 -18.71 -18.87 7.95
CA ARG A 73 -20.11 -18.45 7.81
C ARG A 73 -20.40 -18.17 6.34
#